data_AF-A0A352FRE1-F1
#
_entry.id   AF-A0A352FRE1-F1
#
_cell.length_a   1.000
_cell.length_b   1.000
_cell.length_c   1.000
_cell.angle_alpha   90.00
_cell.angle_beta   90.00
_cell.angle_gamma   90.00
#
_symmetry.space_group_name_H-M   'P 1'
#
loop_
_entity.id
_entity.type
_entity.pdbx_description
1 polymer ?
#
loop_
_entity_poly.entity_id
_entity_poly.type
_entity_poly.pdbx_seq_one_letter_code
_entity_poly.pdbx_strand_id
1 'polypeptide(L)'
;MAANLENAIQEKVESLPPEKRHQVLSVVEEMPSEKEVGREVLPVRPLWEIAEEISAQVPLEEWEKLPTDGADQHDHYLYGSPSVSTS
;
A
#
# COMPACT_ATOMS: atom_id res chain seq x y z
N MET A 1 0.08 -15.07 28.29
CA MET A 1 -0.67 -16.35 28.37
C MET A 1 -1.57 -16.52 27.14
N ALA A 2 -1.05 -16.36 25.91
CA ALA A 2 -1.83 -16.47 24.66
C ALA A 2 -1.57 -17.78 23.89
N ALA A 3 -0.47 -18.47 24.20
CA ALA A 3 -0.01 -19.67 23.48
C ALA A 3 -1.02 -20.83 23.43
N ASN A 4 -1.94 -20.94 24.39
CA ASN A 4 -2.89 -22.06 24.41
C ASN A 4 -4.01 -21.92 23.38
N LEU A 5 -4.43 -20.70 23.03
CA LEU A 5 -5.53 -20.48 22.10
C LEU A 5 -5.06 -20.63 20.65
N GLU A 6 -3.93 -20.02 20.32
CA GLU A 6 -3.30 -20.09 18.99
C GLU A 6 -3.02 -21.55 18.59
N ASN A 7 -2.41 -22.32 19.50
CA ASN A 7 -2.10 -23.74 19.26
C ASN A 7 -3.38 -24.58 19.06
N ALA A 8 -4.44 -24.33 19.83
CA ALA A 8 -5.71 -25.04 19.70
C ALA A 8 -6.42 -24.71 18.38
N ILE A 9 -6.35 -23.46 17.93
CA ILE A 9 -6.91 -23.04 16.63
C ILE A 9 -6.12 -23.72 15.50
N GLN A 10 -4.79 -23.75 15.58
CA GLN A 10 -3.96 -24.36 14.56
C GLN A 10 -4.19 -25.87 14.42
N GLU A 11 -4.24 -26.61 15.55
CA GLU A 11 -4.55 -28.04 15.56
C GLU A 11 -5.94 -28.34 14.95
N LYS A 12 -6.92 -27.48 15.22
CA LYS A 12 -8.28 -27.60 14.67
C LYS A 12 -8.30 -27.35 13.16
N VAL A 13 -7.51 -26.39 12.67
CA VAL A 13 -7.39 -26.07 11.24
C VAL A 13 -6.68 -27.19 10.48
N GLU A 14 -5.66 -27.80 11.08
CA GLU A 14 -4.91 -28.91 10.48
C GLU A 14 -5.73 -30.22 10.44
N SER A 15 -6.61 -30.45 11.41
CA SER A 15 -7.52 -31.61 11.42
C SER A 15 -8.73 -31.47 10.48
N LEU A 16 -8.94 -30.32 9.85
CA LEU A 16 -10.01 -30.12 8.87
C LEU A 16 -9.65 -30.69 7.49
N PRO A 17 -10.63 -31.26 6.75
CA PRO A 17 -10.49 -31.64 5.34
C PRO A 17 -10.05 -30.44 4.47
N PRO A 18 -9.25 -30.66 3.41
CA PRO A 18 -8.66 -29.58 2.61
C PRO A 18 -9.70 -28.64 2.00
N GLU A 19 -10.91 -29.12 1.70
CA GLU A 19 -12.02 -28.32 1.18
C GLU A 19 -12.54 -27.31 2.21
N LYS A 20 -12.49 -27.66 3.50
CA LYS A 20 -12.92 -26.80 4.61
C LYS A 20 -11.84 -25.83 5.05
N ARG A 21 -10.56 -26.12 4.79
CA ARG A 21 -9.44 -25.20 5.05
C ARG A 21 -9.56 -23.92 4.22
N HIS A 22 -10.02 -24.04 2.98
CA HIS A 22 -10.25 -22.89 2.09
C HIS A 22 -11.35 -21.95 2.61
N GLN A 23 -12.39 -22.50 3.25
CA GLN A 23 -13.44 -21.68 3.87
C GLN A 23 -12.95 -20.93 5.11
N VAL A 24 -12.01 -21.50 5.87
CA VAL A 24 -11.40 -20.80 7.01
C VAL A 24 -10.49 -19.66 6.51
N LEU A 25 -9.73 -19.90 5.44
CA LEU A 25 -8.90 -18.88 4.82
C LEU A 25 -9.73 -17.72 4.27
N SER A 26 -10.85 -17.98 3.61
CA SER A 26 -11.73 -16.92 3.11
C SER A 26 -12.29 -16.06 4.25
N VAL A 27 -12.70 -16.67 5.37
CA VAL A 27 -13.17 -15.93 6.54
C VAL A 27 -12.06 -15.06 7.14
N VAL A 28 -10.82 -15.56 7.22
CA VAL A 28 -9.69 -14.78 7.75
C VAL A 28 -9.27 -13.65 6.81
N GLU A 29 -9.36 -13.85 5.49
CA GLU A 29 -9.11 -12.81 4.49
C GLU A 29 -10.22 -11.77 4.41
N GLU A 30 -11.48 -12.16 4.65
CA GLU A 30 -12.64 -11.27 4.73
C GLU A 30 -12.71 -10.49 6.06
N MET A 31 -11.94 -10.91 7.07
CA MET A 31 -11.85 -10.15 8.32
C MET A 31 -11.01 -8.90 8.10
N PRO A 32 -11.51 -7.72 8.52
CA PRO A 32 -10.70 -6.50 8.50
C PRO A 32 -9.46 -6.75 9.35
N SER A 33 -8.29 -6.44 8.79
CA SER A 33 -7.02 -6.53 9.52
C SER A 33 -7.16 -5.76 10.85
N GLU A 34 -6.49 -6.18 11.92
CA GLU A 34 -6.45 -5.39 13.18
C GLU A 34 -6.00 -3.93 12.96
N LYS A 35 -5.35 -3.62 11.82
CA LYS A 35 -5.02 -2.26 11.37
C LYS A 35 -6.24 -1.41 10.94
N GLU A 36 -7.38 -2.03 10.69
CA GLU A 36 -8.65 -1.42 10.26
C GLU A 36 -9.65 -1.34 11.41
N VAL A 37 -9.48 -2.13 12.48
CA VAL A 37 -10.32 -2.11 13.68
C VAL A 37 -9.92 -0.92 14.56
N GLY A 38 -10.40 0.27 14.22
CA GLY A 38 -10.22 1.49 15.03
C GLY A 38 -9.81 2.73 14.24
N ARG A 39 -9.60 2.60 12.93
CA ARG A 39 -9.52 3.78 12.05
C ARG A 39 -10.95 4.16 11.71
N GLU A 40 -11.41 5.32 12.18
CA GLU A 40 -12.53 5.97 11.51
C GLU A 40 -12.08 6.19 10.07
N VAL A 41 -12.46 5.29 9.16
CA VAL A 41 -12.31 5.46 7.72
C VAL A 41 -13.36 6.51 7.35
N LEU A 42 -13.08 7.75 7.70
CA LEU A 42 -13.69 8.87 7.02
C LEU A 42 -13.44 8.62 5.52
N PRO A 43 -14.39 8.92 4.63
CA PRO A 43 -14.16 8.85 3.20
C PRO A 43 -13.11 9.91 2.84
N VAL A 44 -11.83 9.57 3.03
CA VAL A 44 -10.70 10.40 2.67
C VAL A 44 -10.48 10.13 1.20
N ARG A 45 -10.67 11.16 0.39
CA ARG A 45 -10.36 11.09 -1.03
C ARG A 45 -8.90 10.63 -1.20
N PRO A 46 -8.65 9.71 -2.11
CA PRO A 46 -7.30 9.22 -2.34
C PRO A 46 -6.37 10.31 -2.90
N LEU A 47 -5.07 10.15 -2.66
CA LEU A 47 -4.06 11.14 -3.07
C LEU A 47 -4.05 11.39 -4.58
N TRP A 48 -4.33 10.38 -5.40
CA TRP A 48 -4.36 10.53 -6.87
C TRP A 48 -5.52 11.40 -7.34
N GLU A 49 -6.69 11.35 -6.69
CA GLU A 49 -7.81 12.25 -7.01
C GLU A 49 -7.45 13.70 -6.73
N ILE A 50 -6.67 13.96 -5.68
CA ILE A 50 -6.17 15.32 -5.37
C ILE A 50 -5.17 15.76 -6.44
N ALA A 51 -4.24 14.88 -6.80
CA ALA A 51 -3.24 15.17 -7.82
C ALA A 51 -3.87 15.45 -9.19
N GLU A 52 -4.90 14.70 -9.57
CA GLU A 52 -5.64 14.88 -10.83
C GLU A 52 -6.31 16.26 -10.88
N GLU A 53 -7.02 16.65 -9.81
CA GLU A 53 -7.68 17.95 -9.71
C GLU A 53 -6.70 19.12 -9.82
N ILE A 54 -5.51 18.99 -9.19
CA ILE A 54 -4.45 20.00 -9.29
C ILE A 54 -3.88 20.01 -10.72
N SER A 55 -3.62 18.84 -11.30
CA SER A 55 -3.02 18.74 -12.63
C SER A 55 -3.89 19.36 -13.72
N ALA A 56 -5.22 19.26 -13.58
CA ALA A 56 -6.17 19.83 -14.53
C ALA A 56 -6.14 21.37 -14.60
N GLN A 57 -5.60 22.01 -13.58
CA GLN A 57 -5.47 23.48 -13.50
C GLN A 57 -4.15 23.99 -14.09
N VAL A 58 -3.21 23.10 -14.41
CA VAL A 58 -1.88 23.45 -14.89
C VAL A 58 -1.88 23.54 -16.43
N PRO A 59 -1.46 24.68 -17.03
CA PRO A 59 -1.34 24.82 -18.48
C PRO A 59 -0.34 23.83 -19.10
N LEU A 60 -0.56 23.46 -20.37
CA LEU A 60 0.28 22.49 -21.09
C LEU A 60 1.74 22.94 -21.19
N GLU A 61 1.96 24.25 -21.32
CA GLU A 61 3.29 24.86 -21.42
C GLU A 61 4.13 24.65 -20.15
N GLU A 62 3.50 24.45 -18.98
CA GLU A 62 4.21 24.12 -17.75
C GLU A 62 4.54 22.62 -17.68
N TRP A 63 3.69 21.75 -18.24
CA TRP A 63 3.98 20.31 -18.36
C TRP A 63 5.18 20.05 -19.27
N GLU A 64 5.34 20.85 -20.32
CA GLU A 64 6.48 20.75 -21.25
C GLU A 64 7.83 21.11 -20.62
N LYS A 65 7.84 21.84 -19.49
CA LYS A 65 9.07 22.19 -18.78
C LYS A 65 9.56 21.08 -17.85
N LEU A 66 8.75 20.07 -17.60
CA LEU A 66 9.13 18.95 -16.75
C LEU A 66 10.19 18.08 -17.44
N PRO A 67 11.07 17.44 -16.66
CA PRO A 67 12.00 16.47 -17.21
C PRO A 67 11.25 15.28 -17.83
N THR A 68 11.84 14.69 -18.87
CA THR A 68 11.30 13.49 -19.54
C THR A 68 11.09 12.33 -18.58
N ASP A 69 11.97 12.20 -17.57
CA ASP A 69 11.84 11.25 -16.47
C ASP A 69 11.85 12.01 -15.13
N GLY A 70 10.73 11.91 -14.40
CA GLY A 70 10.57 12.54 -13.08
C GLY A 70 11.36 11.87 -11.96
N ALA A 71 11.97 10.72 -12.22
CA ALA A 71 12.78 9.96 -11.27
C ALA A 71 14.29 10.03 -11.56
N ASP A 72 14.72 10.77 -12.60
CA ASP A 72 16.14 10.92 -12.98
C ASP A 72 17.04 11.39 -11.83
N GLN A 73 16.47 12.11 -10.86
CA GLN A 73 17.19 12.64 -9.70
C GLN A 73 16.90 11.88 -8.39
N HIS A 74 16.36 10.67 -8.45
CA HIS A 74 16.01 9.90 -7.25
C HIS A 74 17.20 9.71 -6.30
N ASP A 75 18.41 9.46 -6.84
CA ASP A 75 19.65 9.36 -6.05
C ASP A 75 19.99 10.67 -5.31
N HIS A 76 19.69 11.82 -5.92
CA HIS A 76 19.90 13.14 -5.31
C HIS A 76 18.93 13.36 -4.14
N TYR A 77 17.66 12.99 -4.30
CA TYR A 77 16.64 13.17 -3.27
C TYR A 77 16.75 12.14 -2.13
N LEU A 78 17.27 10.94 -2.40
CA LEU A 78 17.50 9.92 -1.39
C LEU A 78 18.82 10.07 -0.64
N TYR A 79 19.89 10.47 -1.32
CA TYR A 79 21.25 10.44 -0.77
C TYR A 79 21.95 11.80 -0.72
N GLY A 80 21.26 12.88 -1.12
CA GLY A 80 21.73 14.26 -0.99
C GLY A 80 23.02 14.58 -1.76
N SER A 81 23.47 13.69 -2.65
CA SER A 81 24.73 13.85 -3.38
C SER A 81 24.47 14.44 -4.77
N PRO A 82 25.33 15.35 -5.27
CA PRO A 82 25.15 15.91 -6.61
C PRO A 82 25.57 14.88 -7.66
N SER A 83 24.70 14.54 -8.60
CA SER A 83 25.10 13.84 -9.82
C SER A 83 25.87 14.81 -10.72
N VAL A 84 27.19 14.82 -10.61
CA VAL A 84 28.04 15.49 -11.59
C VAL A 84 28.02 14.66 -12.88
N SER A 85 27.01 14.88 -13.72
CA SER A 85 26.99 14.32 -15.06
C SER A 85 28.07 15.03 -15.90
N THR A 86 29.28 14.47 -15.85
CA THR A 86 30.35 14.79 -16.78
C THR A 86 30.32 13.72 -17.87
N SER A 87 29.75 14.04 -19.03
CA SER A 87 30.20 13.50 -20.32
C SER A 87 29.63 14.29 -21.49
#